data_AF-E0RUU0-F1
#
_entry.id   AF-E0RUU0-F1
#
_cell.length_a   1.000
_cell.length_b   1.000
_cell.length_c   1.000
_cell.angle_alpha   90.00
_cell.angle_beta   90.00
_cell.angle_gamma   90.00
#
_symmetry.space_group_name_H-M   'P 1'
#
loop_
_entity.id
_entity.type
_entity.pdbx_description
1 polymer ?
#
loop_
_entity_poly.entity_id
_entity_poly.type
_entity_poly.pdbx_seq_one_letter_code
_entity_poly.pdbx_strand_id
1 'polypeptide(L)'
;MISITEVILIVAGFAAIILGYLLPAGKEMDEEDKMLMEREIRELVRREVEDQKETIENMVDDTVDNSLDRTERAMERISNEKLSAINEYSDTVINDIHKNHDEVMFMYDMLNDKHKNLTSVVSEVTKKTDEAKQAVKDAEATVRDAEATAREAKVATSNLNSITSKKENVRAILLDEDEDRLSGIRIPYNEKKDSITVHVKPEEPEPENSGYVSEENIQELKDIAAEVITKDQASGLHVIGNKGEQASAKVVPIAEARAANPDRNMMELTANDPISQNRRIIEMHKAGKSNMVIARELGLGIGEVKLVIDLSNKHRKVK
;
A
#
# COMPACT_ATOMS: atom_id res chain seq x y z
N MET A 1 -54.18 -45.71 91.62
CA MET A 1 -54.18 -46.97 90.86
C MET A 1 -53.62 -46.65 89.50
N ILE A 2 -52.49 -47.26 89.13
CA ILE A 2 -51.90 -47.08 87.80
C ILE A 2 -52.86 -47.67 86.78
N SER A 3 -53.16 -46.91 85.73
CA SER A 3 -54.09 -47.34 84.68
C SER A 3 -53.44 -48.42 83.81
N ILE A 4 -54.23 -49.39 83.31
CA ILE A 4 -53.74 -50.45 82.42
C ILE A 4 -53.05 -49.86 81.18
N THR A 5 -53.52 -48.71 80.70
CA THR A 5 -52.94 -47.95 79.57
C THR A 5 -51.54 -47.43 79.86
N GLU A 6 -51.23 -47.04 81.10
CA GLU A 6 -49.90 -46.58 81.53
C GLU A 6 -48.88 -47.72 81.51
N VAL A 7 -49.27 -48.91 81.98
CA VAL A 7 -48.40 -50.09 81.98
C VAL A 7 -48.07 -50.53 80.55
N ILE A 8 -49.06 -50.50 79.65
CA ILE A 8 -48.87 -50.83 78.22
C ILE A 8 -47.89 -49.84 77.57
N LEU A 9 -48.00 -48.54 77.86
CA LEU A 9 -47.09 -47.52 77.34
C LEU A 9 -45.65 -47.70 77.85
N ILE A 10 -45.46 -48.08 79.11
CA ILE A 10 -44.12 -48.35 79.67
C ILE A 10 -43.47 -49.56 78.98
N VAL A 11 -44.23 -50.64 78.78
CA VAL A 11 -43.72 -51.84 78.10
C VAL A 11 -43.43 -51.57 76.62
N ALA A 12 -44.30 -50.82 75.94
CA ALA A 12 -44.08 -50.40 74.56
C ALA A 12 -42.85 -49.49 74.43
N GLY A 13 -42.64 -48.58 75.38
CA GLY A 13 -41.44 -47.75 75.44
C GLY A 13 -40.16 -48.57 75.63
N PHE A 14 -40.19 -49.57 76.52
CA PHE A 14 -39.06 -50.46 76.73
C PHE A 14 -38.75 -51.31 75.49
N ALA A 15 -39.79 -51.79 74.81
CA ALA A 15 -39.65 -52.50 73.54
C ALA A 15 -39.04 -51.61 72.44
N ALA A 16 -39.44 -50.33 72.35
CA ALA A 16 -38.89 -49.38 71.38
C ALA A 16 -37.40 -49.09 71.64
N ILE A 17 -36.97 -49.05 72.90
CA ILE A 17 -35.55 -48.86 73.26
C ILE A 17 -34.72 -50.09 72.86
N ILE A 18 -35.22 -51.31 73.12
CA ILE A 18 -34.54 -52.55 72.73
C ILE A 18 -34.48 -52.68 71.20
N LEU A 19 -35.55 -52.35 70.50
CA LEU A 19 -35.57 -52.30 69.02
C LEU A 19 -34.62 -51.22 68.48
N GLY A 20 -34.51 -50.08 69.16
CA GLY A 20 -33.54 -49.05 68.83
C GLY A 20 -32.08 -49.50 69.03
N TYR A 21 -31.82 -50.36 70.01
CA TYR A 21 -30.50 -50.96 70.23
C TYR A 21 -30.20 -52.11 69.24
N LEU A 22 -31.24 -52.82 68.78
CA LEU A 22 -31.10 -53.85 67.74
C LEU A 22 -30.94 -53.26 66.34
N LEU A 23 -31.37 -52.02 66.11
CA LEU A 23 -31.02 -51.26 64.92
C LEU A 23 -29.54 -50.89 65.01
N PRO A 24 -28.65 -51.53 64.23
CA PRO A 24 -27.24 -51.22 64.26
C PRO A 24 -27.07 -49.82 63.70
N ALA A 25 -26.86 -48.85 64.60
CA ALA A 25 -26.50 -47.50 64.27
C ALA A 25 -25.18 -47.53 63.49
N GLY A 26 -25.27 -47.28 62.19
CA GLY A 26 -24.13 -47.22 61.28
C GLY A 26 -23.40 -48.55 61.17
N LYS A 27 -23.85 -49.43 60.25
CA LYS A 27 -22.88 -50.29 59.57
C LYS A 27 -21.89 -49.35 58.90
N GLU A 28 -20.71 -49.18 59.49
CA GLU A 28 -19.54 -48.81 58.71
C GLU A 28 -19.51 -49.83 57.57
N MET A 29 -19.83 -49.37 56.36
CA MET A 29 -19.71 -50.21 55.18
C MET A 29 -18.29 -50.75 55.20
N ASP A 30 -18.14 -52.06 55.07
CA ASP A 30 -16.84 -52.71 55.12
C ASP A 30 -15.91 -52.03 54.10
N GLU A 31 -14.60 -52.04 54.32
CA GLU A 31 -13.63 -51.49 53.36
C GLU A 31 -13.88 -52.08 51.96
N GLU A 32 -14.30 -53.34 51.89
CA GLU A 32 -14.73 -54.02 50.67
C GLU A 32 -15.98 -53.39 50.04
N ASP A 33 -17.02 -53.07 50.82
CA ASP A 33 -18.26 -52.46 50.32
C ASP A 33 -18.02 -51.04 49.80
N LYS A 34 -17.14 -50.27 50.46
CA LYS A 34 -16.72 -48.94 49.97
C LYS A 34 -15.96 -49.04 48.65
N MET A 35 -15.07 -50.02 48.52
CA MET A 35 -14.33 -50.25 47.27
C MET A 35 -15.26 -50.71 46.13
N LEU A 36 -16.28 -51.51 46.42
CA LEU A 36 -17.28 -51.93 45.44
C LEU A 36 -18.12 -50.75 44.98
N MET A 37 -18.60 -49.93 45.92
CA MET A 37 -19.35 -48.71 45.61
C MET A 37 -18.51 -47.71 44.80
N GLU A 38 -17.23 -47.52 45.15
CA GLU A 38 -16.33 -46.64 44.41
C GLU A 38 -16.07 -47.14 42.98
N ARG A 39 -15.96 -48.47 42.79
CA ARG A 39 -15.82 -49.07 41.45
C ARG A 39 -17.08 -48.91 40.62
N GLU A 40 -18.25 -49.14 41.21
CA GLU A 40 -19.55 -48.98 40.55
C GLU A 40 -19.79 -47.52 40.15
N ILE A 41 -19.50 -46.56 41.03
CA ILE A 41 -19.58 -45.13 40.71
C ILE A 41 -18.62 -44.77 39.59
N ARG A 42 -17.38 -45.29 39.62
CA ARG A 42 -16.38 -45.03 38.57
C ARG A 42 -16.79 -45.62 37.23
N GLU A 43 -17.46 -46.76 37.22
CA GLU A 43 -18.00 -47.40 36.02
C GLU A 43 -19.19 -46.61 35.46
N LEU A 44 -20.12 -46.17 36.32
CA LEU A 44 -21.23 -45.30 35.93
C LEU A 44 -20.73 -43.97 35.34
N VAL A 45 -19.76 -43.34 35.99
CA VAL A 45 -19.13 -42.10 35.48
C VAL A 45 -18.42 -42.34 34.16
N ARG A 46 -17.70 -43.44 33.99
CA ARG A 46 -17.06 -43.77 32.71
C ARG A 46 -18.07 -43.94 31.59
N ARG A 47 -19.19 -44.62 31.86
CA ARG A 47 -20.24 -44.86 30.85
C ARG A 47 -20.91 -43.55 30.44
N GLU A 48 -21.21 -42.68 31.40
CA GLU A 48 -21.79 -41.36 31.14
C GLU A 48 -20.82 -40.46 30.36
N VAL A 49 -19.53 -40.49 30.69
CA VAL A 49 -18.50 -39.73 29.96
C VAL A 49 -18.34 -40.24 28.53
N GLU A 50 -18.41 -41.55 28.29
CA GLU A 50 -18.32 -42.10 26.92
C GLU A 50 -19.57 -41.72 26.08
N ASP A 51 -20.76 -41.70 26.68
CA ASP A 51 -22.00 -41.26 26.00
C ASP A 51 -21.97 -39.75 25.66
N GLN A 52 -21.48 -38.94 26.61
CA GLN A 52 -21.30 -37.50 26.41
C GLN A 52 -20.18 -37.18 25.43
N LYS A 53 -19.16 -38.04 25.30
CA LYS A 53 -18.05 -37.83 24.39
C LYS A 53 -18.52 -37.74 22.94
N GLU A 54 -19.43 -38.61 22.51
CA GLU A 54 -20.02 -38.55 21.15
C GLU A 54 -20.78 -37.22 20.94
N THR A 55 -21.54 -36.78 21.94
CA THR A 55 -22.27 -35.50 21.86
C THR A 55 -21.31 -34.30 21.80
N ILE A 56 -20.22 -34.34 22.59
CA ILE A 56 -19.19 -33.30 22.59
C ILE A 56 -18.45 -33.28 21.25
N GLU A 57 -18.10 -34.45 20.71
CA GLU A 57 -17.44 -34.58 19.41
C GLU A 57 -18.29 -33.98 18.30
N ASN A 58 -19.58 -34.35 18.22
CA ASN A 58 -20.52 -33.77 17.25
C ASN A 58 -20.69 -32.25 17.41
N MET A 59 -20.80 -31.75 18.65
CA MET A 59 -20.93 -30.31 18.91
C MET A 59 -19.65 -29.54 18.53
N VAL A 60 -18.48 -30.14 18.75
CA VAL A 60 -17.20 -29.57 18.35
C VAL A 60 -17.11 -29.52 16.83
N ASP A 61 -17.45 -30.60 16.13
CA ASP A 61 -17.45 -30.65 14.66
C ASP A 61 -18.41 -29.59 14.08
N ASP A 62 -19.64 -29.49 14.59
CA ASP A 62 -20.60 -28.46 14.16
C ASP A 62 -20.07 -27.03 14.38
N THR A 63 -19.37 -26.81 15.50
CA THR A 63 -18.77 -25.50 15.81
C THR A 63 -17.61 -25.19 14.87
N VAL A 64 -16.77 -26.19 14.59
CA VAL A 64 -15.66 -26.07 13.64
C VAL A 64 -16.20 -25.76 12.25
N ASP A 65 -17.19 -26.51 11.77
CA ASP A 65 -17.82 -26.29 10.46
C ASP A 65 -18.46 -24.91 10.35
N ASN A 66 -19.18 -24.46 11.38
CA ASN A 66 -19.76 -23.11 11.39
C ASN A 66 -18.66 -22.03 11.37
N SER A 67 -17.57 -22.24 12.10
CA SER A 67 -16.44 -21.31 12.11
C SER A 67 -15.69 -21.28 10.78
N LEU A 68 -15.61 -22.43 10.09
CA LEU A 68 -15.04 -22.55 8.75
C LEU A 68 -15.92 -21.84 7.73
N ASP A 69 -17.24 -22.08 7.72
CA ASP A 69 -18.18 -21.40 6.80
C ASP A 69 -18.22 -19.88 7.03
N ARG A 70 -18.16 -19.42 8.29
CA ARG A 70 -18.03 -17.98 8.58
C ARG A 70 -16.70 -17.41 8.08
N THR A 71 -15.61 -18.13 8.30
CA THR A 71 -14.28 -17.73 7.83
C THR A 71 -14.23 -17.70 6.31
N GLU A 72 -14.78 -18.71 5.63
CA GLU A 72 -14.84 -18.82 4.17
C GLU A 72 -15.63 -17.65 3.59
N ARG A 73 -16.84 -17.37 4.09
CA ARG A 73 -17.63 -16.21 3.65
C ARG A 73 -16.95 -14.88 3.92
N ALA A 74 -16.29 -14.73 5.07
CA ALA A 74 -15.54 -13.52 5.38
C ALA A 74 -14.34 -13.36 4.43
N MET A 75 -13.63 -14.45 4.16
CA MET A 75 -12.50 -14.49 3.24
C MET A 75 -12.94 -14.23 1.80
N GLU A 76 -14.07 -14.76 1.34
CA GLU A 76 -14.63 -14.44 0.01
C GLU A 76 -14.93 -12.95 -0.13
N ARG A 77 -15.55 -12.34 0.89
CA ARG A 77 -15.84 -10.89 0.87
C ARG A 77 -14.57 -10.06 0.83
N ILE A 78 -13.63 -10.36 1.73
CA ILE A 78 -12.34 -9.65 1.79
C ILE A 78 -11.57 -9.88 0.49
N SER A 79 -11.55 -11.11 -0.04
CA SER A 79 -10.87 -11.45 -1.29
C SER A 79 -11.47 -10.66 -2.45
N ASN A 80 -12.79 -10.56 -2.56
CA ASN A 80 -13.45 -9.77 -3.60
C ASN A 80 -13.12 -8.27 -3.48
N GLU A 81 -13.15 -7.74 -2.26
CA GLU A 81 -12.77 -6.35 -2.00
C GLU A 81 -11.29 -6.09 -2.36
N LYS A 82 -10.38 -6.98 -1.96
CA LYS A 82 -8.95 -6.88 -2.29
C LYS A 82 -8.69 -7.07 -3.77
N LEU A 83 -9.40 -7.97 -4.45
CA LEU A 83 -9.30 -8.14 -5.91
C LEU A 83 -9.76 -6.86 -6.62
N SER A 84 -10.85 -6.25 -6.15
CA SER A 84 -11.33 -4.96 -6.68
C SER A 84 -10.30 -3.86 -6.49
N ALA A 85 -9.75 -3.71 -5.29
CA ALA A 85 -8.73 -2.69 -5.00
C ALA A 85 -7.42 -2.92 -5.77
N ILE A 86 -7.01 -4.19 -5.94
CA ILE A 86 -5.84 -4.56 -6.74
C ILE A 86 -6.09 -4.23 -8.22
N ASN A 87 -7.29 -4.49 -8.75
CA ASN A 87 -7.64 -4.11 -10.11
C ASN A 87 -7.58 -2.60 -10.31
N GLU A 88 -8.20 -1.81 -9.42
CA GLU A 88 -8.17 -0.34 -9.51
C GLU A 88 -6.73 0.22 -9.42
N TYR A 89 -5.93 -0.32 -8.50
CA TYR A 89 -4.52 0.04 -8.40
C TYR A 89 -3.72 -0.38 -9.64
N SER A 90 -3.97 -1.59 -10.16
CA SER A 90 -3.33 -2.09 -11.38
C SER A 90 -3.65 -1.21 -12.56
N ASP A 91 -4.91 -0.82 -12.76
CA ASP A 91 -5.33 0.05 -13.85
C ASP A 91 -4.65 1.43 -13.75
N THR A 92 -4.53 1.97 -12.53
CA THR A 92 -3.80 3.22 -12.30
C THR A 92 -2.33 3.09 -12.65
N VAL A 93 -1.65 2.05 -12.15
CA VAL A 93 -0.22 1.80 -12.42
C VAL A 93 0.03 1.55 -13.90
N ILE A 94 -0.83 0.78 -14.58
CA ILE A 94 -0.73 0.54 -16.02
C ILE A 94 -0.90 1.84 -16.80
N ASN A 95 -1.87 2.68 -16.45
CA ASN A 95 -2.03 3.99 -17.08
C ASN A 95 -0.82 4.90 -16.87
N ASP A 96 -0.25 4.92 -15.66
CA ASP A 96 0.98 5.68 -15.38
C ASP A 96 2.18 5.13 -16.16
N ILE A 97 2.30 3.81 -16.30
CA ILE A 97 3.33 3.18 -17.12
C ILE A 97 3.16 3.58 -18.59
N HIS A 98 1.93 3.57 -19.12
CA HIS A 98 1.65 3.99 -20.48
C HIS A 98 2.02 5.46 -20.69
N LYS A 99 1.60 6.35 -19.79
CA LYS A 99 1.95 7.77 -19.84
C LYS A 99 3.45 8.01 -19.79
N ASN A 100 4.16 7.31 -18.91
CA ASN A 100 5.60 7.42 -18.79
C ASN A 100 6.30 6.88 -20.05
N HIS A 101 5.84 5.74 -20.59
CA HIS A 101 6.34 5.22 -21.85
C HIS A 101 6.16 6.22 -23.01
N ASP A 102 4.99 6.84 -23.10
CA ASP A 102 4.70 7.87 -24.10
C ASP A 102 5.58 9.11 -23.92
N GLU A 103 5.81 9.56 -22.69
CA GLU A 103 6.71 10.68 -22.40
C GLU A 103 8.16 10.36 -22.79
N VAL A 104 8.63 9.14 -22.50
CA VAL A 104 9.97 8.69 -22.88
C VAL A 104 10.12 8.60 -24.40
N MET A 105 9.11 8.09 -25.10
CA MET A 105 9.10 8.07 -26.57
C MET A 105 9.06 9.47 -27.15
N PHE A 106 8.26 10.37 -26.59
CA PHE A 106 8.22 11.77 -26.98
C PHE A 106 9.57 12.46 -26.75
N MET A 107 10.24 12.21 -25.61
CA MET A 107 11.58 12.72 -25.35
C MET A 107 12.58 12.17 -26.36
N TYR A 108 12.48 10.90 -26.75
CA TYR A 108 13.33 10.28 -27.77
C TYR A 108 13.14 10.95 -29.14
N ASP A 109 11.89 11.16 -29.54
CA ASP A 109 11.54 11.83 -30.79
C ASP A 109 12.01 13.29 -30.78
N MET A 110 11.80 14.02 -29.69
CA MET A 110 12.27 15.40 -29.54
C MET A 110 13.80 15.47 -29.54
N LEU A 111 14.51 14.52 -28.92
CA LEU A 111 15.97 14.45 -28.97
C LEU A 111 16.46 14.21 -30.38
N ASN A 112 15.82 13.28 -31.09
CA ASN A 112 16.16 12.97 -32.47
C ASN A 112 15.90 14.17 -33.40
N ASP A 113 14.77 14.85 -33.23
CA ASP A 113 14.44 16.04 -34.01
C ASP A 113 15.32 17.23 -33.65
N LYS A 114 15.67 17.44 -32.37
CA LYS A 114 16.70 18.42 -31.98
C LYS A 114 18.05 18.08 -32.61
N HIS A 115 18.45 16.80 -32.64
CA HIS A 115 19.68 16.38 -33.28
C HIS A 115 19.68 16.68 -34.79
N LYS A 116 18.59 16.37 -35.50
CA LYS A 116 18.43 16.72 -36.93
C LYS A 116 18.47 18.23 -37.14
N ASN A 117 17.73 18.99 -36.34
CA ASN A 117 17.67 20.45 -36.45
C ASN A 117 19.03 21.09 -36.18
N LEU A 118 19.74 20.64 -35.13
CA LEU A 118 21.07 21.13 -34.78
C LEU A 118 22.08 20.76 -35.87
N THR A 119 22.01 19.55 -36.42
CA THR A 119 22.83 19.13 -37.57
C THR A 119 22.56 19.99 -38.80
N SER A 120 21.29 20.29 -39.11
CA SER A 120 20.90 21.17 -40.22
C SER A 120 21.43 22.58 -40.02
N VAL A 121 21.22 23.18 -38.85
CA VAL A 121 21.73 24.53 -38.53
C VAL A 121 23.26 24.57 -38.62
N VAL A 122 23.96 23.56 -38.11
CA VAL A 122 25.42 23.44 -38.25
C VAL A 122 25.82 23.32 -39.72
N SER A 123 25.09 22.56 -40.53
CA SER A 123 25.36 22.44 -41.97
C SER A 123 25.13 23.76 -42.73
N GLU A 124 24.14 24.56 -42.35
CA GLU A 124 23.90 25.87 -42.95
C GLU A 124 24.95 26.91 -42.53
N VAL A 125 25.35 26.90 -41.25
CA VAL A 125 26.40 27.78 -40.74
C VAL A 125 27.74 27.46 -41.39
N THR A 126 28.09 26.17 -41.51
CA THR A 126 29.31 25.75 -42.22
C THR A 126 29.27 26.19 -43.68
N LYS A 127 28.16 25.96 -44.39
CA LYS A 127 27.99 26.42 -45.77
C LYS A 127 28.13 27.94 -45.92
N LYS A 128 27.46 28.74 -45.08
CA LYS A 128 27.59 30.20 -45.11
C LYS A 128 28.98 30.68 -44.73
N THR A 129 29.65 30.00 -43.79
CA THR A 129 31.03 30.33 -43.42
C THR A 129 31.98 30.03 -44.58
N ASP A 130 31.78 28.93 -45.29
CA ASP A 130 32.58 28.58 -46.47
C ASP A 130 32.31 29.53 -47.63
N GLU A 131 31.05 29.91 -47.88
CA GLU A 131 30.68 30.94 -48.86
C GLU A 131 31.28 32.32 -48.50
N ALA A 132 31.21 32.73 -47.24
CA ALA A 132 31.82 33.97 -46.77
C ALA A 132 33.35 33.94 -46.89
N LYS A 133 33.98 32.81 -46.55
CA LYS A 133 35.42 32.62 -46.69
C LYS A 133 35.85 32.63 -48.16
N GLN A 134 35.02 32.10 -49.05
CA GLN A 134 35.25 32.15 -50.48
C GLN A 134 35.08 33.58 -51.02
N ALA A 135 34.02 34.28 -50.62
CA ALA A 135 33.79 35.68 -51.00
C ALA A 135 34.89 36.62 -50.50
N VAL A 136 35.42 36.39 -49.29
CA VAL A 136 36.57 37.15 -48.77
C VAL A 136 37.82 36.88 -49.59
N LYS A 137 38.10 35.62 -49.96
CA LYS A 137 39.23 35.29 -50.84
C LYS A 137 39.09 35.91 -52.23
N ASP A 138 37.89 35.89 -52.80
CA ASP A 138 37.60 36.47 -54.10
C ASP A 138 37.72 38.00 -54.05
N ALA A 139 37.24 38.63 -52.96
CA ALA A 139 37.43 40.06 -52.72
C ALA A 139 38.91 40.43 -52.56
N GLU A 140 39.69 39.68 -51.78
CA GLU A 140 41.14 39.88 -51.67
C GLU A 140 41.86 39.76 -53.02
N ALA A 141 41.44 38.83 -53.89
CA ALA A 141 41.97 38.71 -55.23
C ALA A 141 41.64 39.94 -56.09
N THR A 142 40.39 40.42 -56.07
CA THR A 142 39.99 41.61 -56.82
C THR A 142 40.68 42.89 -56.34
N VAL A 143 40.91 43.03 -55.03
CA VAL A 143 41.66 44.17 -54.47
C VAL A 143 43.12 44.12 -54.92
N ARG A 144 43.76 42.94 -54.91
CA ARG A 144 45.13 42.79 -55.45
C ARG A 144 45.21 43.16 -56.94
N ASP A 145 44.24 42.74 -57.74
CA ASP A 145 44.20 43.04 -59.17
C ASP A 145 43.92 44.54 -59.43
N ALA A 146 43.05 45.15 -58.64
CA ALA A 146 42.77 46.60 -58.67
C ALA A 146 43.99 47.43 -58.22
N GLU A 147 44.72 46.98 -57.22
CA GLU A 147 45.96 47.64 -56.79
C GLU A 147 47.07 47.54 -57.84
N ALA A 148 47.16 46.42 -58.57
CA ALA A 148 48.10 46.26 -59.67
C ALA A 148 47.78 47.23 -60.83
N THR A 149 46.52 47.31 -61.24
CA THR A 149 46.07 48.22 -62.32
C THR A 149 46.13 49.69 -61.92
N ALA A 150 45.84 50.03 -60.66
CA ALA A 150 46.00 51.39 -60.15
C ALA A 150 47.47 51.83 -60.10
N ARG A 151 48.40 50.91 -59.82
CA ARG A 151 49.85 51.19 -59.90
C ARG A 151 50.27 51.46 -61.35
N GLU A 152 49.78 50.70 -62.32
CA GLU A 152 50.02 50.98 -63.74
C GLU A 152 49.44 52.35 -64.18
N ALA A 153 48.22 52.67 -63.77
CA ALA A 153 47.56 53.94 -64.10
C ALA A 153 48.25 55.16 -63.43
N LYS A 154 48.77 55.00 -62.21
CA LYS A 154 49.55 56.05 -61.53
C LYS A 154 50.90 56.31 -62.21
N VAL A 155 51.55 55.29 -62.73
CA VAL A 155 52.77 55.46 -63.54
C VAL A 155 52.46 56.21 -64.85
N ALA A 156 51.28 55.98 -65.45
CA ALA A 156 50.88 56.70 -66.67
C ALA A 156 50.51 58.18 -66.43
N THR A 157 49.84 58.50 -65.31
CA THR A 157 49.36 59.86 -64.99
C THR A 157 50.44 60.81 -64.49
N SER A 158 51.55 60.29 -63.93
CA SER A 158 52.72 61.11 -63.58
C SER A 158 53.36 61.83 -64.78
N ASN A 159 53.04 61.44 -66.01
CA ASN A 159 53.56 62.07 -67.23
C ASN A 159 52.69 63.23 -67.76
N LEU A 160 51.53 63.55 -67.15
CA LEU A 160 50.52 64.47 -67.71
C LEU A 160 50.21 65.71 -66.84
N ASN A 161 51.15 66.18 -66.00
CA ASN A 161 50.93 67.34 -65.12
C ASN A 161 51.78 68.57 -65.46
N SER A 162 52.10 68.78 -66.74
CA SER A 162 52.49 70.09 -67.26
C SER A 162 51.41 70.58 -68.21
N ILE A 163 50.96 71.84 -68.02
CA ILE A 163 50.16 72.70 -68.95
C ILE A 163 48.75 73.10 -68.42
N THR A 164 48.74 74.30 -67.80
CA THR A 164 47.84 75.45 -68.06
C THR A 164 46.71 75.82 -67.08
N SER A 165 46.68 77.13 -66.83
CA SER A 165 45.85 77.94 -65.95
C SER A 165 44.95 78.88 -66.78
N LYS A 166 43.72 79.20 -66.28
CA LYS A 166 43.08 80.55 -66.17
C LYS A 166 41.55 80.60 -66.47
N LYS A 167 40.77 80.73 -65.37
CA LYS A 167 39.51 81.49 -65.06
C LYS A 167 38.28 81.38 -66.00
N GLU A 168 37.02 81.29 -65.53
CA GLU A 168 36.30 82.23 -64.63
C GLU A 168 35.01 81.63 -63.97
N ASN A 169 34.78 82.02 -62.69
CA ASN A 169 33.53 82.33 -61.94
C ASN A 169 32.47 81.25 -61.59
N VAL A 170 32.32 80.91 -60.30
CA VAL A 170 31.18 81.30 -59.40
C VAL A 170 31.44 80.81 -57.95
N ARG A 171 31.34 81.78 -57.03
CA ARG A 171 31.11 81.80 -55.55
C ARG A 171 31.37 80.56 -54.69
N ALA A 172 32.25 80.77 -53.72
CA ALA A 172 32.52 79.97 -52.54
C ALA A 172 31.52 80.23 -51.40
N ILE A 173 31.16 79.17 -50.67
CA ILE A 173 30.97 79.17 -49.21
C ILE A 173 31.54 77.84 -48.70
N LEU A 174 32.58 77.94 -47.88
CA LEU A 174 33.05 76.88 -46.98
C LEU A 174 32.30 77.06 -45.66
N LEU A 175 31.81 75.96 -45.07
CA LEU A 175 31.67 75.77 -43.64
C LEU A 175 31.61 74.26 -43.37
N ASP A 176 32.39 73.88 -42.38
CA ASP A 176 32.71 72.53 -41.92
C ASP A 176 31.57 71.85 -41.14
N GLU A 177 31.80 70.55 -40.91
CA GLU A 177 31.35 69.71 -39.79
C GLU A 177 29.89 69.18 -39.75
N ASP A 178 29.86 67.84 -39.86
CA ASP A 178 29.10 66.86 -39.08
C ASP A 178 27.61 66.62 -39.34
N GLU A 179 27.32 65.31 -39.46
CA GLU A 179 26.04 64.59 -39.37
C GLU A 179 25.35 64.18 -40.69
N ASP A 180 25.93 63.20 -41.40
CA ASP A 180 25.15 62.25 -42.21
C ASP A 180 24.41 61.25 -41.30
N ARG A 181 23.31 61.70 -40.68
CA ARG A 181 22.32 60.79 -40.10
C ARG A 181 21.26 60.48 -41.15
N LEU A 182 21.21 59.20 -41.52
CA LEU A 182 20.13 58.52 -42.24
C LEU A 182 18.76 59.19 -42.04
N SER A 183 18.12 59.61 -43.13
CA SER A 183 16.68 59.91 -43.16
C SER A 183 15.91 58.61 -42.95
N GLY A 184 15.57 58.38 -41.67
CA GLY A 184 14.68 57.32 -41.24
C GLY A 184 13.31 57.48 -41.86
N ILE A 185 12.99 56.59 -42.80
CA ILE A 185 11.62 56.27 -43.18
C ILE A 185 10.96 55.65 -41.94
N ARG A 186 10.20 56.44 -41.19
CA ARG A 186 9.27 55.92 -40.19
C ARG A 186 7.98 55.50 -40.90
N ILE A 187 7.81 54.20 -41.08
CA ILE A 187 6.47 53.62 -41.21
C ILE A 187 5.92 53.47 -39.79
N PRO A 188 4.74 54.03 -39.47
CA PRO A 188 4.15 53.92 -38.14
C PRO A 188 3.77 52.46 -37.82
N TYR A 189 4.24 51.98 -36.67
CA TYR A 189 3.75 50.78 -36.00
C TYR A 189 2.32 51.07 -35.51
N ASN A 190 1.37 50.22 -35.88
CA ASN A 190 -0.02 50.33 -35.44
C ASN A 190 -0.30 49.16 -34.48
N GLU A 191 -0.31 49.44 -33.18
CA GLU A 191 -0.88 48.54 -32.18
C GLU A 191 -2.39 48.49 -32.38
N LYS A 192 -2.94 47.29 -32.57
CA LYS A 192 -4.36 47.03 -32.35
C LYS A 192 -4.51 46.19 -31.09
N LYS A 193 -4.73 46.89 -29.97
CA LYS A 193 -5.63 46.44 -28.91
C LYS A 193 -6.98 47.11 -29.20
N ASP A 194 -8.03 46.29 -29.28
CA ASP A 194 -9.31 46.52 -28.59
C ASP A 194 -10.33 45.46 -29.07
N SER A 195 -10.61 44.55 -28.13
CA SER A 195 -11.96 44.20 -27.68
C SER A 195 -13.14 44.46 -28.62
N ILE A 196 -13.70 43.40 -29.19
CA ILE A 196 -15.16 43.22 -29.27
C ILE A 196 -15.53 41.76 -28.97
N THR A 197 -16.26 41.63 -27.87
CA THR A 197 -17.03 40.47 -27.40
C THR A 197 -18.16 40.12 -28.37
N VAL A 198 -18.26 38.86 -28.81
CA VAL A 198 -19.53 38.23 -29.20
C VAL A 198 -19.55 36.80 -28.68
N HIS A 199 -20.61 36.50 -27.93
CA HIS A 199 -20.94 35.22 -27.33
C HIS A 199 -21.11 34.10 -28.38
N VAL A 200 -20.38 33.00 -28.19
CA VAL A 200 -20.82 31.65 -28.57
C VAL A 200 -20.53 30.72 -27.40
N LYS A 201 -21.61 30.11 -26.92
CA LYS A 201 -21.73 29.14 -25.83
C LYS A 201 -20.81 27.93 -26.05
N PRO A 202 -19.84 27.63 -25.16
CA PRO A 202 -19.19 26.33 -25.10
C PRO A 202 -20.09 25.37 -24.32
N GLU A 203 -20.36 24.20 -24.89
CA GLU A 203 -20.91 23.05 -24.18
C GLU A 203 -19.76 22.41 -23.40
N GLU A 204 -19.85 22.47 -22.09
CA GLU A 204 -18.86 22.01 -21.11
C GLU A 204 -19.06 20.50 -20.87
N PRO A 205 -18.02 19.65 -20.94
CA PRO A 205 -18.16 18.26 -20.52
C PRO A 205 -18.38 18.21 -19.01
N GLU A 206 -19.44 17.49 -18.60
CA GLU A 206 -19.83 17.34 -17.20
C GLU A 206 -18.66 16.84 -16.32
N PRO A 207 -18.48 17.37 -15.10
CA PRO A 207 -17.55 16.81 -14.17
C PRO A 207 -18.10 15.48 -13.66
N GLU A 208 -17.43 14.39 -14.02
CA GLU A 208 -17.57 13.14 -13.27
C GLU A 208 -17.16 13.41 -11.82
N ASN A 209 -18.08 13.06 -10.92
CA ASN A 209 -18.03 13.22 -9.49
C ASN A 209 -16.81 12.48 -8.90
N SER A 210 -15.68 13.17 -8.81
CA SER A 210 -14.56 12.69 -8.00
C SER A 210 -15.00 12.75 -6.54
N GLY A 211 -15.01 11.60 -5.87
CA GLY A 211 -15.50 11.44 -4.49
C GLY A 211 -14.64 12.11 -3.42
N TYR A 212 -14.02 13.26 -3.71
CA TYR A 212 -13.24 14.04 -2.77
C TYR A 212 -14.02 15.28 -2.35
N VAL A 213 -14.47 15.28 -1.10
CA VAL A 213 -15.03 16.46 -0.43
C VAL A 213 -13.90 17.47 -0.19
N SER A 214 -14.07 18.72 -0.66
CA SER A 214 -13.14 19.81 -0.41
C SER A 214 -13.12 20.23 1.07
N GLU A 215 -11.93 20.57 1.58
CA GLU A 215 -11.67 20.90 3.00
C GLU A 215 -12.51 22.08 3.54
N GLU A 216 -13.13 22.89 2.68
CA GLU A 216 -13.94 24.05 3.08
C GLU A 216 -15.37 23.69 3.54
N ASN A 217 -15.84 22.46 3.33
CA ASN A 217 -17.17 21.99 3.78
C ASN A 217 -17.13 21.09 5.03
N ILE A 218 -16.01 21.03 5.73
CA ILE A 218 -15.93 20.33 7.02
C ILE A 218 -16.60 21.21 8.07
N GLN A 219 -17.85 20.89 8.39
CA GLN A 219 -18.51 21.44 9.56
C GLN A 219 -17.67 21.05 10.78
N GLU A 220 -17.05 22.03 11.46
CA GLU A 220 -16.26 21.79 12.67
C GLU A 220 -17.07 20.94 13.64
N LEU A 221 -16.63 19.68 13.84
CA LEU A 221 -17.15 18.77 14.85
C LEU A 221 -16.78 19.34 16.22
N LYS A 222 -17.61 20.25 16.72
CA LYS A 222 -17.57 20.65 18.12
C LYS A 222 -18.00 19.47 18.97
N ASP A 223 -17.03 18.92 19.69
CA ASP A 223 -17.16 18.13 20.91
C ASP A 223 -18.40 17.23 20.98
N ILE A 224 -18.34 16.07 20.32
CA ILE A 224 -19.28 14.99 20.62
C ILE A 224 -18.83 14.39 21.96
N ALA A 225 -19.40 14.89 23.06
CA ALA A 225 -19.30 14.22 24.34
C ALA A 225 -19.96 12.84 24.20
N ALA A 226 -19.18 11.77 24.36
CA ALA A 226 -19.69 10.41 24.37
C ALA A 226 -20.62 10.23 25.58
N GLU A 227 -21.93 10.27 25.34
CA GLU A 227 -22.92 10.00 26.38
C GLU A 227 -22.99 8.48 26.60
N VAL A 228 -22.58 8.04 27.79
CA VAL A 228 -22.63 6.63 28.19
C VAL A 228 -24.09 6.25 28.39
N ILE A 229 -24.59 5.38 27.51
CA ILE A 229 -25.95 4.83 27.58
C ILE A 229 -26.15 4.18 28.96
N THR A 230 -27.10 4.69 29.74
CA THR A 230 -27.46 4.11 31.03
C THR A 230 -28.23 2.81 30.81
N LYS A 231 -28.14 1.87 31.78
CA LYS A 231 -28.72 0.51 31.67
C LYS A 231 -30.21 0.50 31.29
N ASP A 232 -30.96 1.54 31.65
CA ASP A 232 -32.37 1.66 31.31
C ASP A 232 -32.61 1.95 29.82
N GLN A 233 -31.73 2.70 29.15
CA GLN A 233 -31.86 2.99 27.72
C GLN A 233 -31.44 1.82 26.81
N ALA A 234 -30.60 0.92 27.31
CA ALA A 234 -30.25 -0.31 26.59
C ALA A 234 -31.41 -1.32 26.52
N SER A 235 -32.38 -1.23 27.44
CA SER A 235 -33.52 -2.15 27.51
C SER A 235 -34.61 -1.90 26.45
N GLY A 236 -34.58 -0.75 25.78
CA GLY A 236 -35.53 -0.37 24.72
C GLY A 236 -35.07 -0.68 23.29
N LEU A 237 -33.83 -1.16 23.10
CA LEU A 237 -33.30 -1.44 21.77
C LEU A 237 -33.79 -2.81 21.28
N HIS A 238 -34.70 -2.81 20.31
CA HIS A 238 -35.24 -4.03 19.72
C HIS A 238 -34.19 -4.67 18.80
N VAL A 239 -33.52 -5.72 19.28
CA VAL A 239 -32.63 -6.56 18.47
C VAL A 239 -33.49 -7.44 17.56
N ILE A 240 -33.55 -7.08 16.27
CA ILE A 240 -34.21 -7.91 15.25
C ILE A 240 -33.40 -9.20 15.10
N GLY A 241 -33.93 -10.31 15.62
CA GLY A 241 -33.36 -11.65 15.39
C GLY A 241 -33.48 -12.66 16.53
N ASN A 242 -33.90 -12.27 17.75
CA ASN A 242 -33.93 -13.21 18.88
C ASN A 242 -35.34 -13.64 19.26
N LYS A 243 -35.77 -14.84 18.81
CA LYS A 243 -36.93 -15.53 19.38
C LYS A 243 -36.48 -16.27 20.64
N GLY A 244 -36.79 -15.66 21.77
CA GLY A 244 -37.01 -16.19 23.12
C GLY A 244 -36.32 -17.49 23.54
N GLU A 245 -35.49 -17.40 24.58
CA GLU A 245 -35.81 -17.98 25.88
C GLU A 245 -34.94 -17.36 26.98
N GLN A 246 -35.55 -17.17 28.15
CA GLN A 246 -34.94 -16.53 29.30
C GLN A 246 -34.01 -17.51 30.04
N ALA A 247 -32.79 -17.09 30.34
CA ALA A 247 -31.97 -17.72 31.37
C ALA A 247 -31.19 -16.68 32.17
N SER A 248 -31.38 -16.78 33.47
CA SER A 248 -30.92 -15.91 34.54
C SER A 248 -29.40 -15.69 34.54
N ALA A 249 -29.00 -14.43 34.68
CA ALA A 249 -27.63 -14.02 34.92
C ALA A 249 -27.13 -14.52 36.28
N LYS A 250 -26.05 -15.33 36.26
CA LYS A 250 -25.20 -15.56 37.44
C LYS A 250 -23.74 -15.33 37.06
N VAL A 251 -23.28 -14.10 37.33
CA VAL A 251 -21.87 -13.68 37.19
C VAL A 251 -21.08 -14.32 38.33
N VAL A 252 -20.09 -15.14 38.02
CA VAL A 252 -19.06 -15.61 38.97
C VAL A 252 -17.79 -14.78 38.73
N PRO A 253 -17.18 -14.17 39.77
CA PRO A 253 -16.00 -13.34 39.60
C PRO A 253 -14.75 -14.18 39.29
N ILE A 254 -13.93 -13.67 38.37
CA ILE A 254 -12.62 -14.20 37.99
C ILE A 254 -11.63 -13.85 39.10
N ALA A 255 -11.53 -14.73 40.09
CA ALA A 255 -10.37 -14.83 40.96
C ALA A 255 -10.20 -16.31 41.34
N GLU A 256 -8.99 -16.82 41.18
CA GLU A 256 -8.56 -18.19 41.52
C GLU A 256 -8.95 -19.32 40.55
N ALA A 257 -8.28 -19.35 39.41
CA ALA A 257 -7.87 -20.59 38.76
C ALA A 257 -6.53 -20.38 38.04
N ARG A 258 -5.43 -20.37 38.80
CA ARG A 258 -4.07 -20.50 38.28
C ARG A 258 -3.61 -21.95 38.52
N ALA A 259 -2.91 -22.48 37.52
CA ALA A 259 -2.16 -23.75 37.52
C ALA A 259 -2.90 -25.01 37.00
N ALA A 260 -3.29 -24.99 35.72
CA ALA A 260 -3.15 -26.15 34.85
C ALA A 260 -2.65 -25.65 33.48
N ASN A 261 -1.42 -26.03 33.11
CA ASN A 261 -0.73 -25.57 31.89
C ASN A 261 -1.52 -25.92 30.62
N PRO A 262 -1.90 -24.94 29.77
CA PRO A 262 -2.57 -25.17 28.49
C PRO A 262 -1.58 -25.36 27.31
N ASP A 263 -0.32 -25.71 27.57
CA ASP A 263 0.76 -25.63 26.55
C ASP A 263 0.76 -26.74 25.49
N ARG A 264 -0.15 -27.72 25.55
CA ARG A 264 -0.17 -28.79 24.53
C ARG A 264 -0.85 -28.39 23.22
N ASN A 265 -1.86 -27.51 23.27
CA ASN A 265 -2.57 -27.05 22.07
C ASN A 265 -2.00 -25.75 21.46
N MET A 266 -1.03 -25.10 22.12
CA MET A 266 -0.32 -23.93 21.56
C MET A 266 0.91 -24.33 20.73
N MET A 267 1.32 -25.60 20.77
CA MET A 267 2.50 -26.08 20.03
C MET A 267 2.21 -26.29 18.52
N GLU A 268 0.95 -26.46 18.14
CA GLU A 268 0.56 -26.73 16.75
C GLU A 268 0.28 -25.45 15.95
N LEU A 269 -0.13 -24.36 16.63
CA LEU A 269 -0.29 -23.03 16.04
C LEU A 269 1.04 -22.24 15.94
N THR A 270 2.10 -22.70 16.61
CA THR A 270 3.45 -22.12 16.51
C THR A 270 4.29 -22.77 15.40
N ALA A 271 3.73 -23.73 14.65
CA ALA A 271 4.39 -24.37 13.51
C ALA A 271 4.64 -23.44 12.30
N ASN A 272 3.99 -22.27 12.28
CA ASN A 272 4.17 -21.24 11.25
C ASN A 272 5.00 -20.04 11.72
N ASP A 273 5.80 -20.19 12.78
CA ASP A 273 6.77 -19.16 13.15
C ASP A 273 7.90 -19.12 12.09
N PRO A 274 8.15 -17.98 11.42
CA PRO A 274 9.20 -17.86 10.40
C PRO A 274 10.59 -18.27 10.94
N ILE A 275 10.84 -18.13 12.23
CA ILE A 275 12.10 -18.54 12.87
C ILE A 275 12.24 -20.08 12.87
N SER A 276 11.14 -20.78 13.15
CA SER A 276 11.08 -22.25 13.15
C SER A 276 11.24 -22.82 11.74
N GLN A 277 10.58 -22.19 10.75
CA GLN A 277 10.71 -22.55 9.34
C GLN A 277 12.15 -22.38 8.84
N ASN A 278 12.80 -21.26 9.18
CA ASN A 278 14.20 -21.01 8.83
C ASN A 278 15.16 -22.07 9.41
N ARG A 279 14.92 -22.53 10.65
CA ARG A 279 15.70 -23.64 11.23
C ARG A 279 15.51 -24.94 10.44
N ARG A 280 14.28 -25.25 10.04
CA ARG A 280 13.94 -26.46 9.26
C ARG A 280 14.58 -26.45 7.87
N ILE A 281 14.64 -25.29 7.21
CA ILE A 281 15.38 -25.09 5.95
C ILE A 281 16.86 -25.48 6.10
N ILE A 282 17.50 -24.99 7.17
CA ILE A 282 18.93 -25.24 7.43
C ILE A 282 19.18 -26.72 7.75
N GLU A 283 18.32 -27.35 8.54
CA GLU A 283 18.43 -28.77 8.89
C GLU A 283 18.29 -29.68 7.66
N MET A 284 17.29 -29.40 6.80
CA MET A 284 17.08 -30.16 5.58
C MET A 284 18.21 -30.00 4.56
N HIS A 285 18.79 -28.80 4.45
CA HIS A 285 19.97 -28.58 3.60
C HIS A 285 21.22 -29.27 4.16
N LYS A 286 21.43 -29.27 5.48
CA LYS A 286 22.51 -30.05 6.13
C LYS A 286 22.35 -31.55 5.93
N ALA A 287 21.11 -32.04 5.83
CA ALA A 287 20.80 -33.42 5.48
C ALA A 287 21.03 -33.75 3.99
N GLY A 288 21.46 -32.77 3.17
CA GLY A 288 21.79 -32.96 1.76
C GLY A 288 20.60 -32.90 0.80
N LYS A 289 19.41 -32.47 1.27
CA LYS A 289 18.26 -32.26 0.39
C LYS A 289 18.54 -31.06 -0.53
N SER A 290 18.09 -31.16 -1.79
CA SER A 290 18.23 -30.06 -2.76
C SER A 290 17.31 -28.89 -2.41
N ASN A 291 17.72 -27.68 -2.78
CA ASN A 291 16.96 -26.45 -2.51
C ASN A 291 15.54 -26.49 -3.10
N MET A 292 15.36 -27.17 -4.24
CA MET A 292 14.06 -27.34 -4.88
C MET A 292 13.13 -28.27 -4.07
N VAL A 293 13.69 -29.33 -3.48
CA VAL A 293 12.91 -30.27 -2.64
C VAL A 293 12.50 -29.58 -1.34
N ILE A 294 13.41 -28.81 -0.73
CA ILE A 294 13.14 -28.04 0.49
C ILE A 294 12.02 -27.02 0.25
N ALA A 295 12.09 -26.28 -0.86
CA ALA A 295 11.06 -25.33 -1.28
C ALA A 295 9.69 -25.99 -1.44
N ARG A 296 9.64 -27.17 -2.09
CA ARG A 296 8.40 -27.93 -2.29
C ARG A 296 7.82 -28.49 -0.99
N GLU A 297 8.68 -28.96 -0.07
CA GLU A 297 8.26 -29.60 1.19
C GLU A 297 7.81 -28.57 2.24
N LEU A 298 8.30 -27.33 2.15
CA LEU A 298 7.92 -26.24 3.07
C LEU A 298 6.97 -25.20 2.45
N GLY A 299 6.62 -25.33 1.17
CA GLY A 299 5.79 -24.35 0.46
C GLY A 299 6.44 -22.98 0.29
N LEU A 300 7.78 -22.91 0.33
CA LEU A 300 8.56 -21.67 0.29
C LEU A 300 9.16 -21.43 -1.11
N GLY A 301 9.45 -20.16 -1.44
CA GLY A 301 10.12 -19.82 -2.69
C GLY A 301 11.55 -20.35 -2.75
N ILE A 302 12.01 -20.82 -3.92
CA ILE A 302 13.39 -21.31 -4.11
C ILE A 302 14.43 -20.22 -3.76
N GLY A 303 14.10 -18.95 -4.03
CA GLY A 303 14.93 -17.79 -3.68
C GLY A 303 15.06 -17.58 -2.17
N GLU A 304 13.97 -17.77 -1.41
CA GLU A 304 13.95 -17.61 0.05
C GLU A 304 14.78 -18.71 0.73
N VAL A 305 14.59 -19.96 0.29
CA VAL A 305 15.39 -21.11 0.75
C VAL A 305 16.89 -20.85 0.53
N LYS A 306 17.26 -20.35 -0.67
CA LYS A 306 18.65 -20.02 -1.00
C LYS A 306 19.20 -18.90 -0.11
N LEU A 307 18.42 -17.84 0.11
CA LEU A 307 18.83 -16.70 0.94
C LEU A 307 19.14 -17.13 2.38
N VAL A 308 18.27 -17.95 2.98
CA VAL A 308 18.44 -18.45 4.35
C VAL A 308 19.68 -19.34 4.47
N ILE A 309 19.92 -20.21 3.48
CA ILE A 309 21.12 -21.06 3.43
C ILE A 309 22.38 -20.20 3.30
N ASP A 310 22.40 -19.23 2.40
CA ASP A 310 23.54 -18.36 2.16
C ASP A 310 23.87 -17.51 3.40
N LEU A 311 22.86 -16.97 4.08
CA LEU A 311 23.03 -16.25 5.35
C LEU A 311 23.62 -17.17 6.43
N SER A 312 23.09 -18.38 6.57
CA SER A 312 23.54 -19.34 7.59
C SER A 312 25.01 -19.76 7.40
N ASN A 313 25.42 -19.96 6.15
CA ASN A 313 26.79 -20.33 5.78
C ASN A 313 27.75 -19.15 5.98
N LYS A 314 27.29 -17.91 5.75
CA LYS A 314 28.06 -16.69 6.01
C LYS A 314 28.33 -16.53 7.50
N HIS A 315 27.33 -16.72 8.37
CA HIS A 315 27.52 -16.65 9.83
C HIS A 315 28.39 -17.77 10.39
N ARG A 316 28.44 -18.96 9.75
CA ARG A 316 29.32 -20.06 10.17
C ARG A 316 30.81 -19.80 9.90
N LYS A 317 31.14 -18.94 8.92
CA LYS A 317 32.53 -18.63 8.53
C LYS A 317 33.19 -17.50 9.34
N VAL A 318 32.44 -16.84 10.23
CA VAL A 318 32.93 -15.70 11.03
C VAL A 318 33.21 -16.10 12.49
N LYS A 319 33.35 -17.40 12.76
CA LYS A 319 33.81 -17.94 14.04
C LYS A 319 35.10 -18.73 13.85
#